data_AF-W9T7D9-F1
#
_entry.id   AF-W9T7D9-F1
#
_cell.length_a   1.000
_cell.length_b   1.000
_cell.length_c   1.000
_cell.angle_alpha   90.00
_cell.angle_beta   90.00
_cell.angle_gamma   90.00
#
_symmetry.space_group_name_H-M   'P 1'
#
loop_
_entity.id
_entity.type
_entity.pdbx_description
1 polymer ?
#
loop_
_entity_poly.entity_id
_entity_poly.type
_entity_poly.pdbx_seq_one_letter_code
_entity_poly.pdbx_strand_id
1 'polypeptide(L)'
;MALFGVTARQWRDANPELKGNLRDHANVHQLVCLANLESMNAHFIDEGLPQPERLQKLNELAIRQMRVLVEATQQPLLDGGV
;
A
#
# COMPACT_ATOMS: atom_id res chain seq x y z
N MET A 1 -6.54 -3.78 -5.12
CA MET A 1 -7.09 -2.43 -5.36
C MET A 1 -6.76 -1.42 -4.26
N ALA A 2 -6.61 -1.84 -2.98
CA ALA A 2 -6.47 -0.91 -1.86
C ALA A 2 -5.42 0.21 -2.03
N LEU A 3 -4.22 -0.10 -2.55
CA LEU A 3 -3.14 0.89 -2.72
C LEU A 3 -3.07 1.50 -4.12
N PHE A 4 -3.10 0.69 -5.17
CA PHE A 4 -2.77 1.13 -6.54
C PHE A 4 -3.98 1.35 -7.46
N GLY A 5 -5.21 1.14 -6.99
CA GLY A 5 -6.43 1.29 -7.79
C GLY A 5 -6.61 0.26 -8.92
N VAL A 6 -5.58 -0.55 -9.21
CA VAL A 6 -5.62 -1.62 -10.23
C VAL A 6 -5.53 -3.00 -9.60
N THR A 7 -5.98 -4.01 -10.35
CA THR A 7 -5.72 -5.42 -10.06
C THR A 7 -4.36 -5.84 -10.63
N ALA A 8 -3.80 -6.93 -10.09
CA ALA A 8 -2.55 -7.51 -10.62
C ALA A 8 -2.67 -7.92 -12.09
N ARG A 9 -3.88 -8.32 -12.52
CA ARG A 9 -4.18 -8.63 -13.93
C ARG A 9 -4.12 -7.39 -14.80
N GLN A 10 -4.89 -6.35 -14.46
CA GLN A 10 -4.91 -5.09 -15.20
C GLN A 10 -3.51 -4.46 -15.32
N TRP A 11 -2.72 -4.53 -14.26
CA TRP A 11 -1.34 -4.04 -14.32
C TRP A 11 -0.49 -4.83 -15.32
N ARG A 12 -0.62 -6.16 -15.34
CA ARG A 12 0.13 -7.01 -16.27
C ARG A 12 -0.29 -6.78 -17.71
N ASP A 13 -1.59 -6.67 -17.95
CA ASP A 13 -2.15 -6.40 -19.28
C ASP A 13 -1.69 -5.04 -19.81
N ALA A 14 -1.52 -4.05 -18.92
CA ALA A 14 -1.01 -2.72 -19.26
C ALA A 14 0.51 -2.63 -19.37
N ASN A 15 1.26 -3.61 -18.83
CA ASN A 15 2.73 -3.60 -18.77
C ASN A 15 3.33 -4.93 -19.28
N PRO A 16 3.05 -5.35 -20.53
CA PRO A 16 3.46 -6.66 -21.05
C PRO A 16 4.98 -6.85 -21.14
N GLU A 17 5.72 -5.75 -21.32
CA GLU A 17 7.18 -5.75 -21.48
C GLU A 17 7.94 -5.66 -20.14
N LEU A 18 7.26 -5.33 -19.03
CA LEU A 18 7.90 -5.23 -17.72
C LEU A 18 8.01 -6.60 -17.06
N LYS A 19 9.22 -6.98 -16.64
CA LYS A 19 9.45 -8.18 -15.84
C LYS A 19 8.93 -7.96 -14.41
N GLY A 20 8.37 -9.03 -13.82
CA GLY A 20 7.88 -9.03 -12.44
C GLY A 20 6.41 -8.63 -12.33
N ASN A 21 6.05 -8.09 -11.17
CA ASN A 21 4.71 -7.63 -10.83
C ASN A 21 4.74 -6.20 -10.27
N LEU A 22 3.58 -5.57 -10.12
CA LEU A 22 3.44 -4.19 -9.63
C LEU A 22 4.24 -3.87 -8.35
N ARG A 23 4.42 -4.82 -7.42
CA ARG A 23 5.22 -4.63 -6.21
C ARG A 23 6.69 -4.42 -6.52
N ASP A 24 7.22 -5.08 -7.54
CA ASP A 24 8.64 -4.97 -7.94
C ASP A 24 8.97 -3.59 -8.51
N HIS A 25 7.93 -2.85 -8.92
CA HIS A 25 8.03 -1.49 -9.47
C HIS A 25 7.52 -0.42 -8.49
N ALA A 26 7.24 -0.78 -7.24
CA ALA A 26 6.76 0.13 -6.21
C ALA A 26 7.93 0.86 -5.52
N ASN A 27 7.72 2.13 -5.17
CA ASN A 27 8.71 2.88 -4.39
C ASN A 27 8.70 2.49 -2.91
N VAL A 28 9.69 2.95 -2.13
CA VAL A 28 9.84 2.59 -0.71
C VAL A 28 8.59 2.90 0.12
N HIS A 29 7.93 4.05 -0.10
CA HIS A 29 6.72 4.42 0.64
C HIS A 29 5.55 3.50 0.32
N GLN A 30 5.40 3.13 -0.95
CA GLN A 30 4.39 2.18 -1.40
C GLN A 30 4.65 0.79 -0.83
N LEU A 31 5.91 0.35 -0.76
CA LEU A 31 6.29 -0.93 -0.16
C LEU A 31 5.99 -0.97 1.34
N VAL A 32 6.28 0.11 2.08
CA VAL A 32 5.92 0.25 3.50
C VAL A 32 4.40 0.19 3.68
N CYS A 33 3.66 0.93 2.85
CA CYS A 33 2.20 0.90 2.88
C CYS A 33 1.65 -0.51 2.59
N LEU A 34 2.20 -1.21 1.59
CA LEU A 34 1.82 -2.60 1.28
C LEU A 34 2.04 -3.55 2.46
N ALA A 35 3.21 -3.50 3.10
CA ALA A 35 3.51 -4.34 4.26
C ALA A 35 2.50 -4.12 5.40
N ASN A 36 2.11 -2.86 5.62
CA ASN A 36 1.11 -2.55 6.64
C ASN A 36 -0.30 -3.02 6.23
N LEU A 37 -0.69 -2.86 4.96
CA LEU A 37 -1.97 -3.36 4.45
C LEU A 37 -2.05 -4.89 4.52
N GLU A 38 -0.95 -5.61 4.30
CA GLU A 38 -0.87 -7.06 4.47
C GLU A 38 -1.13 -7.46 5.94
N SER A 39 -0.47 -6.78 6.88
CA SER A 39 -0.66 -7.00 8.32
C SER A 39 -2.09 -6.70 8.77
N MET A 40 -2.66 -5.57 8.35
CA MET A 40 -4.01 -5.17 8.74
C MET A 40 -5.08 -6.06 8.10
N ASN A 41 -4.86 -6.52 6.87
CA ASN A 41 -5.77 -7.46 6.24
C ASN A 41 -5.81 -8.80 6.98
N ALA A 42 -4.67 -9.29 7.48
CA ALA A 42 -4.63 -10.49 8.33
C ALA A 42 -5.41 -10.26 9.64
N HIS A 43 -5.18 -9.13 10.31
CA HIS A 43 -5.91 -8.78 11.52
C HIS A 43 -7.43 -8.74 11.29
N PHE A 44 -7.89 -8.11 10.21
CA PHE A 44 -9.32 -8.06 9.91
C PHE A 44 -9.92 -9.44 9.53
N ILE A 45 -9.11 -10.36 8.98
CA ILE A 45 -9.55 -11.75 8.76
C ILE A 45 -9.78 -12.43 10.10
N ASP A 46 -8.85 -12.26 11.05
CA ASP A 46 -8.95 -12.84 12.40
C ASP A 46 -10.15 -12.29 13.18
N GLU A 47 -10.51 -11.02 12.96
CA GLU A 47 -11.72 -10.39 13.48
C GLU A 47 -13.02 -10.84 12.77
N GLY A 48 -12.92 -11.63 11.69
CA GLY A 48 -14.08 -12.16 10.97
C GLY A 48 -14.75 -11.16 10.01
N LEU A 49 -14.08 -10.06 9.65
CA LEU A 49 -14.69 -9.05 8.77
C LEU A 49 -14.91 -9.59 7.35
N PRO A 50 -16.10 -9.38 6.75
CA PRO A 50 -16.36 -9.70 5.36
C PRO A 50 -15.38 -9.00 4.41
N GLN A 51 -15.01 -9.66 3.32
CA GLN A 51 -14.08 -9.12 2.32
C GLN A 51 -14.44 -7.71 1.82
N PRO A 52 -15.72 -7.37 1.52
CA PRO A 52 -16.07 -6.02 1.06
C PRO A 52 -15.73 -4.93 2.09
N GLU A 53 -15.99 -5.22 3.37
CA GLU A 53 -15.70 -4.30 4.46
C GLU A 53 -14.19 -4.13 4.66
N ARG A 54 -13.43 -5.24 4.63
CA ARG A 54 -11.96 -5.20 4.69
C ARG A 54 -11.38 -4.36 3.56
N LEU A 55 -11.87 -4.52 2.33
CA LEU A 55 -11.40 -3.76 1.18
C LEU A 55 -11.61 -2.25 1.34
N GLN A 56 -12.74 -1.83 1.90
CA GLN A 56 -13.01 -0.41 2.19
C GLN A 56 -12.03 0.12 3.25
N LYS A 57 -11.91 -0.57 4.39
CA LYS A 57 -10.99 -0.18 5.48
C LYS A 57 -9.53 -0.12 5.01
N LEU A 58 -9.09 -1.10 4.23
CA LEU A 58 -7.74 -1.13 3.66
C LEU A 58 -7.50 0.02 2.68
N ASN A 59 -8.48 0.39 1.86
CA ASN A 59 -8.34 1.51 0.94
C ASN A 59 -8.22 2.85 1.68
N GLU A 60 -9.07 3.10 2.68
CA GLU A 60 -8.96 4.30 3.52
C GLU A 60 -7.60 4.36 4.24
N LEU A 61 -7.15 3.23 4.78
CA LEU A 61 -5.87 3.11 5.46
C LEU A 61 -4.70 3.39 4.50
N ALA A 62 -4.76 2.87 3.28
CA ALA A 62 -3.76 3.12 2.24
C ALA A 62 -3.67 4.61 1.89
N ILE A 63 -4.81 5.28 1.70
CA ILE A 63 -4.87 6.72 1.41
C ILE A 63 -4.27 7.53 2.56
N ARG A 64 -4.64 7.21 3.81
CA ARG A 64 -4.10 7.89 5.00
C ARG A 64 -2.58 7.74 5.09
N GLN A 65 -2.05 6.52 4.91
CA GLN A 65 -0.61 6.27 4.97
C GLN A 65 0.16 6.98 3.86
N MET A 66 -0.35 6.93 2.62
CA MET A 66 0.33 7.59 1.51
C MET A 66 0.38 9.11 1.68
N ARG A 67 -0.67 9.74 2.24
CA ARG A 67 -0.63 11.17 2.57
C ARG A 67 0.49 11.49 3.55
N VAL A 68 0.54 10.76 4.67
CA VAL A 68 1.57 10.97 5.71
C VAL A 68 2.97 10.72 5.14
N LEU A 69 3.17 9.67 4.35
CA LEU A 69 4.50 9.33 3.82
C LEU A 69 4.99 10.34 2.77
N VAL A 70 4.09 10.90 1.95
CA VAL A 70 4.40 11.94 0.97
C VAL A 70 4.63 13.30 1.64
N GLU A 71 3.87 13.63 2.67
CA GLU A 71 4.07 14.86 3.47
C GLU A 71 5.37 14.78 4.28
N ALA A 72 5.66 13.64 4.90
CA ALA A 72 6.89 13.42 5.67
C ALA A 72 8.16 13.47 4.80
N THR A 73 8.07 13.15 3.51
CA THR A 73 9.21 13.30 2.59
C THR A 73 9.53 14.77 2.27
N GLN A 74 8.62 15.70 2.59
CA GLN A 74 8.84 17.15 2.47
C GLN A 74 9.45 17.75 3.74
N GLN A 75 9.43 17.01 4.84
CA GLN A 75 10.04 17.42 6.11
C GLN A 75 11.47 16.86 6.18
N PRO A 76 12.48 17.67 6.56
CA PRO A 76 13.80 17.14 6.83
C PRO A 76 13.64 16.04 7.88
N LEU A 77 14.26 14.88 7.61
CA LEU A 77 14.43 13.84 8.61
C LEU A 77 14.98 14.55 9.84
N LEU A 78 14.34 14.37 11.01
CA LEU A 78 14.90 14.89 12.24
C LEU A 78 16.28 14.25 12.37
N ASP A 79 17.32 15.03 12.10
CA ASP A 79 18.70 14.63 12.35
C ASP A 79 18.71 14.14 13.79
N GLY A 80 19.11 12.88 13.95
CA GLY A 80 19.23 12.23 15.25
C GLY A 80 20.28 12.98 16.08
N GLY A 81 19.85 14.06 16.72
CA GLY A 81 20.59 14.78 17.72
C GLY A 81 20.68 13.91 18.95
N VAL A 82 21.79 13.18 19.04
CA VAL A 82 22.40 12.73 20.30
C VAL A 82 23.03 13.95 20.97
#